data_AF-A0A7C2IWJ9-F1
#
_entry.id   AF-A0A7C2IWJ9-F1
#
_cell.length_a   1.000
_cell.length_b   1.000
_cell.length_c   1.000
_cell.angle_alpha   90.00
_cell.angle_beta   90.00
_cell.angle_gamma   90.00
#
_symmetry.space_group_name_H-M   'P 1'
#
loop_
_entity.id
_entity.type
_entity.pdbx_description
1 polymer ?
#
loop_
_entity_poly.entity_id
_entity_poly.type
_entity_poly.pdbx_seq_one_letter_code
_entity_poly.pdbx_strand_id
1 'polypeptide(L)'
;MTDNLKFCYFKKIFYDQKYVLLVLFLFVFLFEFAWVWILFKSDIGNFVNNYAGFLPQSITNMIGFKAGSGMLTSQMMSFGYAHPLILISMAFLPISLPARYIAGEIENRTFDIILTKPISRWLIPSQLYLFVIMSIALLNLGLFLGTWMGTIVFAIELPLFTYFKASLIGYLFYLNMAAIAMAIACWSNEKGKMLSWMIAII
;
A
#
# COMPACT_ATOMS: atom_id res chain seq x y z
N MET A 1 -11.77 -7.66 -33.56
CA MET A 1 -11.10 -8.82 -32.91
C MET A 1 -10.06 -8.40 -31.86
N THR A 2 -9.36 -7.27 -32.03
CA THR A 2 -8.37 -6.73 -31.07
C THR A 2 -8.95 -6.27 -29.73
N ASP A 3 -10.20 -5.80 -29.67
CA ASP A 3 -10.81 -5.32 -28.41
C ASP A 3 -11.17 -6.45 -27.43
N ASN A 4 -11.49 -7.66 -27.92
CA ASN A 4 -11.75 -8.81 -27.04
C ASN A 4 -10.48 -9.30 -26.32
N LEU A 5 -9.30 -9.12 -26.94
CA LEU A 5 -8.01 -9.49 -26.35
C LEU A 5 -7.59 -8.54 -25.21
N LYS A 6 -7.84 -7.24 -25.36
CA LYS A 6 -7.61 -6.24 -24.29
C LYS A 6 -8.37 -6.59 -23.02
N PHE A 7 -9.65 -6.93 -23.17
CA PHE A 7 -10.50 -7.27 -22.03
C PHE A 7 -10.07 -8.59 -21.36
N CYS A 8 -9.53 -9.54 -22.13
CA CYS A 8 -9.09 -10.83 -21.61
C CYS A 8 -7.87 -10.74 -20.69
N TYR A 9 -6.86 -9.90 -21.00
CA TYR A 9 -5.64 -9.84 -20.19
C TYR A 9 -5.87 -9.14 -18.84
N PHE A 10 -6.57 -8.00 -18.85
CA PHE A 10 -6.99 -7.33 -17.61
C PHE A 10 -7.86 -8.25 -16.73
N LYS A 11 -8.81 -8.97 -17.34
CA LYS A 11 -9.64 -9.95 -16.63
C LYS A 11 -8.79 -11.08 -16.04
N LYS A 12 -7.78 -11.59 -16.76
CA LYS A 12 -6.85 -12.59 -16.21
C LYS A 12 -6.16 -12.07 -14.94
N ILE A 13 -5.57 -10.88 -14.99
CA ILE A 13 -4.90 -10.28 -13.83
C ILE A 13 -5.87 -10.15 -12.66
N PHE A 14 -7.09 -9.66 -12.91
CA PHE A 14 -8.11 -9.52 -11.87
C PHE A 14 -8.49 -10.87 -11.25
N TYR A 15 -8.73 -11.91 -12.06
CA TYR A 15 -9.09 -13.24 -11.55
C TYR A 15 -7.98 -13.87 -10.72
N ASP A 16 -6.72 -13.67 -11.11
CA ASP A 16 -5.56 -14.20 -10.41
C ASP A 16 -5.27 -13.44 -9.10
N GLN A 17 -5.65 -12.16 -9.00
CA GLN A 17 -5.29 -11.28 -7.89
C GLN A 17 -6.44 -10.90 -6.97
N LYS A 18 -7.70 -11.18 -7.33
CA LYS A 18 -8.88 -10.76 -6.54
C LYS A 18 -8.82 -11.17 -5.07
N TYR A 19 -8.33 -12.37 -4.76
CA TYR A 19 -8.22 -12.84 -3.37
C TYR A 19 -7.11 -12.14 -2.61
N VAL A 20 -5.94 -11.95 -3.26
CA VAL A 20 -4.82 -11.20 -2.66
C VAL A 20 -5.23 -9.76 -2.37
N LEU A 21 -5.88 -9.11 -3.34
CA LEU A 21 -6.37 -7.75 -3.20
C LEU A 21 -7.46 -7.63 -2.12
N LEU A 22 -8.38 -8.58 -2.04
CA LEU A 22 -9.40 -8.62 -0.98
C LEU A 22 -8.76 -8.79 0.39
N VAL A 23 -7.83 -9.73 0.54
CA VAL A 23 -7.13 -9.99 1.82
C VAL A 23 -6.31 -8.77 2.24
N LEU A 24 -5.55 -8.15 1.33
CA LEU A 24 -4.78 -6.94 1.64
C LEU A 24 -5.68 -5.77 1.99
N PHE A 25 -6.79 -5.59 1.27
CA PHE A 25 -7.78 -4.56 1.58
C PHE A 25 -8.36 -4.74 2.99
N LEU A 26 -8.83 -5.96 3.30
CA LEU A 26 -9.35 -6.27 4.63
C LEU A 26 -8.28 -6.12 5.71
N PHE A 27 -7.05 -6.54 5.43
CA PHE A 27 -5.94 -6.40 6.37
C PHE A 27 -5.68 -4.93 6.71
N VAL A 28 -5.49 -4.08 5.69
CA VAL A 28 -5.22 -2.64 5.88
C VAL A 28 -6.38 -1.95 6.61
N PHE A 29 -7.62 -2.26 6.20
CA PHE A 29 -8.83 -1.73 6.82
C PHE A 29 -8.95 -2.14 8.31
N LEU A 30 -8.85 -3.45 8.60
CA LEU A 30 -8.97 -3.97 9.95
C LEU A 30 -7.81 -3.53 10.83
N PHE A 31 -6.61 -3.40 10.26
CA PHE A 31 -5.44 -2.91 10.99
C PHE A 31 -5.65 -1.49 11.47
N GLU A 32 -6.03 -0.55 10.60
CA GLU A 32 -6.29 0.83 11.02
C GLU A 32 -7.46 0.92 11.99
N PHE A 33 -8.54 0.18 11.73
CA PHE A 33 -9.66 0.11 12.67
C PHE A 33 -9.23 -0.38 14.06
N ALA A 34 -8.42 -1.45 14.12
CA ALA A 34 -7.86 -1.97 15.35
C ALA A 34 -6.85 -1.01 15.99
N TRP A 35 -6.09 -0.27 15.20
CA TRP A 35 -5.16 0.75 15.68
C TRP A 35 -5.90 1.86 16.43
N VAL A 36 -7.00 2.36 15.86
CA VAL A 36 -7.88 3.33 16.55
C VAL A 36 -8.44 2.72 17.84
N TRP A 37 -8.90 1.48 17.78
CA TRP A 37 -9.43 0.80 18.96
C TRP A 37 -8.41 0.68 20.10
N ILE A 38 -7.19 0.24 19.78
CA ILE A 38 -6.09 0.09 20.74
C ILE A 38 -5.73 1.44 21.35
N LEU A 39 -5.59 2.50 20.56
CA LEU A 39 -5.16 3.80 21.07
C LEU A 39 -6.17 4.46 22.01
N PHE A 40 -7.48 4.30 21.77
CA PHE A 40 -8.48 5.10 22.47
C PHE A 40 -9.33 4.35 23.48
N LYS A 41 -9.41 3.01 23.38
CA LYS A 41 -10.23 2.21 24.30
C LYS A 41 -9.41 1.30 25.22
N SER A 42 -8.17 1.00 24.87
CA SER A 42 -7.33 0.18 25.74
C SER A 42 -6.65 1.01 26.82
N ASP A 43 -6.30 0.37 27.94
CA ASP A 43 -5.55 0.99 29.04
C ASP A 43 -4.18 1.55 28.60
N ILE A 44 -3.69 1.15 27.42
CA ILE A 44 -2.46 1.68 26.80
C ILE A 44 -2.62 3.15 26.43
N GLY A 45 -3.81 3.61 25.98
CA GLY A 45 -4.05 5.02 25.71
C GLY A 45 -3.94 5.89 26.97
N ASN A 46 -4.51 5.39 28.07
CA ASN A 46 -4.41 6.03 29.39
C ASN A 46 -2.98 5.97 29.93
N PHE A 47 -2.27 4.85 29.74
CA PHE A 47 -0.87 4.71 30.08
C PHE A 47 0.00 5.71 29.32
N VAL A 48 -0.16 5.83 28.00
CA VAL A 48 0.63 6.78 27.22
C VAL A 48 0.33 8.21 27.62
N ASN A 49 -0.93 8.59 27.84
CA ASN A 49 -1.26 9.95 28.31
C ASN A 49 -0.67 10.25 29.70
N ASN A 50 -0.71 9.30 30.63
CA ASN A 50 -0.24 9.50 32.00
C ASN A 50 1.29 9.39 32.15
N TYR A 51 1.96 8.64 31.29
CA TYR A 51 3.40 8.38 31.39
C TYR A 51 4.24 9.05 30.28
N ALA A 52 3.62 9.65 29.27
CA ALA A 52 4.28 10.44 28.23
C ALA A 52 5.21 11.54 28.79
N GLY A 53 4.84 12.13 29.93
CA GLY A 53 5.63 13.17 30.60
C GLY A 53 6.95 12.67 31.20
N PHE A 54 7.11 11.35 31.37
CA PHE A 54 8.34 10.74 31.92
C PHE A 54 9.30 10.23 30.84
N LEU A 55 8.92 10.31 29.55
CA LEU A 55 9.82 9.92 28.47
C LEU A 55 10.92 10.98 28.27
N PRO A 56 12.21 10.58 28.25
CA PRO A 56 13.31 11.51 27.97
C PRO A 56 13.13 12.19 26.61
N GLN A 57 13.48 13.48 26.51
CA GLN A 57 13.37 14.24 25.26
C GLN A 57 14.07 13.55 24.06
N SER A 58 15.14 12.80 24.32
CA SER A 58 15.86 12.04 23.29
C SER A 58 14.99 10.97 22.63
N ILE A 59 14.17 10.27 23.41
CA ILE A 59 13.27 9.22 22.91
C ILE A 59 12.05 9.85 22.23
N THR A 60 11.50 10.92 22.81
CA THR A 60 10.34 11.61 22.24
C THR A 60 10.69 12.23 20.88
N ASN A 61 11.86 12.84 20.74
CA ASN A 61 12.31 13.41 19.46
C ASN A 61 12.62 12.32 18.42
N MET A 62 13.11 11.15 18.82
CA MET A 62 13.41 10.04 17.92
C MET A 62 12.15 9.34 17.39
N ILE A 63 11.10 9.27 18.20
CA ILE A 63 9.78 8.70 17.84
C ILE A 63 8.88 9.74 17.16
N GLY A 64 9.27 11.02 17.14
CA GLY A 64 8.46 12.12 16.61
C GLY A 64 7.31 12.53 17.54
N PHE A 65 7.39 12.15 18.81
CA PHE A 65 6.42 12.37 19.86
C PHE A 65 6.73 13.70 20.58
N LYS A 66 5.75 14.60 20.70
CA LYS A 66 5.86 15.82 21.53
C LYS A 66 4.86 15.78 22.67
N ALA A 67 5.30 15.24 23.81
CA ALA A 67 4.55 15.23 25.06
C ALA A 67 4.14 16.67 25.45
N GLY A 68 2.88 16.88 25.80
CA GLY A 68 2.34 18.18 26.25
C GLY A 68 1.78 19.12 25.16
N SER A 69 1.78 18.72 23.88
CA SER A 69 1.35 19.59 22.77
C SER A 69 -0.17 19.65 22.51
N GLY A 70 -1.00 18.96 23.29
CA GLY A 70 -2.44 18.78 22.97
C GLY A 70 -2.72 18.02 21.67
N MET A 71 -1.68 17.69 20.89
CA MET A 71 -1.71 16.98 19.61
C MET A 71 -1.28 15.51 19.74
N LEU A 72 -1.33 14.95 20.96
CA LEU A 72 -0.85 13.58 21.22
C LEU A 72 -1.66 12.56 20.41
N THR A 73 -2.98 12.70 20.45
CA THR A 73 -3.98 11.94 19.70
C THR A 73 -3.65 11.88 18.21
N SER A 74 -3.32 13.01 17.59
CA SER A 74 -3.07 13.05 16.16
C SER A 74 -1.74 12.43 15.77
N GLN A 75 -0.69 12.63 16.60
CA GLN A 75 0.63 12.03 16.41
C GLN A 75 0.59 10.50 16.53
N MET A 76 -0.12 9.97 17.54
CA MET A 76 -0.24 8.52 17.71
C MET A 76 -1.06 7.87 16.58
N MET A 77 -2.07 8.57 16.07
CA MET A 77 -2.81 8.13 14.90
C MET A 77 -1.95 8.11 13.63
N SER A 78 -1.07 9.10 13.44
CA SER A 78 -0.15 9.12 12.31
C SER A 78 0.84 7.94 12.32
N PHE A 79 1.13 7.36 13.49
CA PHE A 79 1.98 6.17 13.59
C PHE A 79 1.34 4.93 12.94
N GLY A 80 0.01 4.81 12.94
CA GLY A 80 -0.70 3.70 12.27
C GLY A 80 -0.37 3.66 10.77
N TYR A 81 -0.39 4.83 10.12
CA TYR A 81 -0.08 4.98 8.70
C TYR A 81 1.39 4.68 8.37
N ALA A 82 2.31 4.95 9.30
CA ALA A 82 3.74 4.67 9.16
C ALA A 82 4.12 3.28 9.68
N HIS A 83 3.15 2.48 10.12
CA HIS A 83 3.42 1.19 10.73
C HIS A 83 4.05 0.23 9.71
N PRO A 84 5.14 -0.49 10.04
CA PRO A 84 5.84 -1.36 9.09
C PRO A 84 4.94 -2.38 8.39
N LEU A 85 3.94 -2.93 9.10
CA LEU A 85 2.98 -3.85 8.50
C LEU A 85 2.12 -3.20 7.41
N ILE A 86 1.67 -1.95 7.63
CA ILE A 86 0.94 -1.18 6.60
C ILE A 86 1.87 -0.89 5.43
N LEU A 87 3.09 -0.44 5.69
CA LEU A 87 4.07 -0.15 4.65
C LEU A 87 4.35 -1.36 3.75
N ILE A 88 4.59 -2.54 4.36
CA ILE A 88 4.82 -3.79 3.65
C ILE A 88 3.58 -4.20 2.85
N SER A 89 2.39 -4.12 3.44
CA SER A 89 1.14 -4.51 2.76
C SER A 89 0.84 -3.63 1.54
N MET A 90 1.10 -2.34 1.65
CA MET A 90 0.92 -1.36 0.57
C MET A 90 1.97 -1.49 -0.53
N ALA A 91 3.22 -1.81 -0.14
CA ALA A 91 4.33 -2.06 -1.06
C ALA A 91 4.20 -3.39 -1.83
N PHE A 92 3.44 -4.36 -1.31
CA PHE A 92 3.40 -5.71 -1.84
C PHE A 92 2.93 -5.77 -3.31
N LEU A 93 1.76 -5.21 -3.63
CA LEU A 93 1.22 -5.21 -4.99
C LEU A 93 2.06 -4.45 -6.02
N PRO A 94 2.52 -3.20 -5.75
CA PRO A 94 3.35 -2.46 -6.71
C PRO A 94 4.66 -3.16 -7.06
N ILE A 95 5.25 -3.95 -6.15
CA ILE A 95 6.45 -4.74 -6.44
C ILE A 95 6.10 -6.08 -7.10
N SER A 96 5.16 -6.83 -6.52
CA SER A 96 4.93 -8.23 -6.89
C SER A 96 4.27 -8.40 -8.26
N LEU A 97 3.42 -7.45 -8.67
CA LEU A 97 2.70 -7.55 -9.95
C LEU A 97 3.62 -7.37 -11.16
N PRO A 98 4.47 -6.33 -11.26
CA PRO A 98 5.48 -6.23 -12.32
C PRO A 98 6.44 -7.41 -12.33
N ALA A 99 6.89 -7.87 -11.16
CA ALA A 99 7.77 -9.01 -11.02
C ALA A 99 7.15 -10.30 -11.60
N ARG A 100 5.86 -10.54 -11.35
CA ARG A 100 5.16 -11.75 -11.77
C ARG A 100 4.77 -11.72 -13.25
N TYR A 101 4.19 -10.63 -13.73
CA TYR A 101 3.56 -10.58 -15.05
C TYR A 101 4.46 -10.04 -16.17
N ILE A 102 5.61 -9.45 -15.83
CA ILE A 102 6.63 -9.06 -16.82
C ILE A 102 7.84 -9.96 -16.65
N ALA A 103 8.66 -9.73 -15.60
CA ALA A 103 9.92 -10.46 -15.42
C ALA A 103 9.70 -11.99 -15.31
N GLY A 104 8.64 -12.44 -14.63
CA GLY A 104 8.30 -13.85 -14.52
C GLY A 104 7.81 -14.49 -15.82
N GLU A 105 7.08 -13.76 -16.67
CA GLU A 105 6.66 -14.28 -18.00
C GLU A 105 7.85 -14.31 -18.98
N ILE A 106 8.82 -13.39 -18.83
CA ILE A 106 10.09 -13.42 -19.57
C ILE A 106 10.93 -14.62 -19.14
N GLU A 107 11.09 -14.82 -17.84
CA GLU A 107 11.85 -15.95 -17.26
C GLU A 107 11.27 -17.31 -17.68
N ASN A 108 9.94 -17.43 -17.73
CA ASN A 108 9.25 -18.66 -18.15
C ASN A 108 9.20 -18.85 -19.68
N ARG A 109 9.78 -17.95 -20.48
CA ARG A 109 9.73 -17.96 -21.96
C ARG A 109 8.31 -17.95 -22.54
N THR A 110 7.32 -17.58 -21.75
CA THR A 110 5.91 -17.48 -22.17
C THR A 110 5.61 -16.12 -22.79
N PHE A 111 6.45 -15.12 -22.55
CA PHE A 111 6.32 -13.78 -23.14
C PHE A 111 6.35 -13.81 -24.68
N ASP A 112 7.20 -14.65 -25.27
CA ASP A 112 7.31 -14.78 -26.73
C ASP A 112 6.00 -15.33 -27.34
N ILE A 113 5.34 -16.27 -26.66
CA ILE A 113 4.05 -16.82 -27.05
C ILE A 113 2.99 -15.72 -27.04
N ILE A 114 3.00 -14.84 -26.04
CA ILE A 114 2.08 -13.70 -25.95
C ILE A 114 2.32 -12.72 -27.11
N LEU A 115 3.59 -12.48 -27.48
CA LEU A 115 3.97 -11.59 -28.59
C LEU A 115 3.70 -12.17 -29.99
N THR A 116 3.52 -13.48 -30.14
CA THR A 116 3.09 -14.06 -31.43
C THR A 116 1.70 -13.59 -31.86
N LYS A 117 0.88 -13.10 -30.92
CA LYS A 117 -0.41 -12.49 -31.24
C LYS A 117 -0.19 -11.07 -31.76
N PRO A 118 -1.01 -10.58 -32.71
CA PRO A 118 -0.92 -9.21 -33.22
C PRO A 118 -1.45 -8.20 -32.18
N ILE A 119 -0.73 -8.06 -31.06
CA ILE A 119 -1.02 -7.13 -29.97
C ILE A 119 0.07 -6.05 -29.91
N SER A 120 -0.32 -4.84 -29.54
CA SER A 120 0.63 -3.75 -29.31
C SER A 120 1.51 -4.08 -28.10
N ARG A 121 2.83 -3.88 -28.23
CA ARG A 121 3.81 -4.11 -27.15
C ARG A 121 3.53 -3.27 -25.90
N TRP A 122 2.87 -2.12 -26.06
CA TRP A 122 2.50 -1.22 -24.97
C TRP A 122 1.25 -1.65 -24.20
N LEU A 123 0.46 -2.58 -24.75
CA LEU A 123 -0.82 -2.97 -24.17
C LEU A 123 -0.64 -3.72 -22.84
N ILE A 124 0.31 -4.65 -22.78
CA ILE A 124 0.59 -5.44 -21.57
C ILE A 124 1.04 -4.56 -20.40
N PRO A 125 2.09 -3.72 -20.52
CA PRO A 125 2.54 -2.90 -19.41
C PRO A 125 1.53 -1.81 -19.04
N SER A 126 0.80 -1.23 -19.99
CA SER A 126 -0.22 -0.21 -19.69
C SER A 126 -1.41 -0.78 -18.92
N GLN A 127 -1.92 -1.96 -19.30
CA GLN A 127 -3.00 -2.63 -18.57
C GLN A 127 -2.58 -3.08 -17.18
N LEU A 128 -1.35 -3.59 -17.05
CA LEU A 128 -0.80 -3.96 -15.76
C LEU A 128 -0.67 -2.73 -14.85
N TYR A 129 -0.09 -1.63 -15.37
CA TYR A 129 0.07 -0.40 -14.60
C TYR A 129 -1.29 0.19 -14.19
N LEU A 130 -2.28 0.19 -15.07
CA LEU A 130 -3.65 0.62 -14.76
C LEU A 130 -4.28 -0.25 -13.66
N PHE A 131 -4.05 -1.57 -13.68
CA PHE A 131 -4.48 -2.46 -12.61
C PHE A 131 -3.79 -2.15 -11.28
N VAL A 132 -2.48 -1.85 -11.29
CA VAL A 132 -1.73 -1.45 -10.09
C VAL A 132 -2.28 -0.13 -9.53
N ILE A 133 -2.54 0.86 -10.37
CA ILE A 133 -3.16 2.14 -9.98
C ILE A 133 -4.48 1.88 -9.22
N MET A 134 -5.37 1.08 -9.82
CA MET A 134 -6.66 0.74 -9.19
C MET A 134 -6.50 -0.02 -7.88
N SER A 135 -5.53 -0.94 -7.81
CA SER A 135 -5.26 -1.73 -6.62
C SER A 135 -4.76 -0.86 -5.47
N ILE A 136 -3.80 0.03 -5.72
CA ILE A 136 -3.26 0.94 -4.70
C ILE A 136 -4.34 1.95 -4.25
N ALA A 137 -5.18 2.43 -5.18
CA ALA A 137 -6.31 3.29 -4.84
C ALA A 137 -7.28 2.58 -3.89
N LEU A 138 -7.60 1.31 -4.17
CA LEU A 138 -8.48 0.52 -3.33
C LEU A 138 -7.88 0.27 -1.94
N LEU A 139 -6.59 -0.06 -1.84
CA LEU A 139 -5.92 -0.24 -0.54
C LEU A 139 -5.90 1.07 0.27
N ASN A 140 -5.66 2.21 -0.39
CA ASN A 140 -5.72 3.52 0.26
C ASN A 140 -7.13 3.86 0.75
N LEU A 141 -8.17 3.52 -0.02
CA LEU A 141 -9.54 3.62 0.43
C LEU A 141 -9.77 2.74 1.66
N GLY A 142 -9.24 1.51 1.70
CA GLY A 142 -9.31 0.65 2.88
C GLY A 142 -8.67 1.29 4.12
N LEU A 143 -7.48 1.88 3.96
CA LEU A 143 -6.76 2.59 5.01
C LEU A 143 -7.60 3.75 5.57
N PHE A 144 -8.09 4.62 4.68
CA PHE A 144 -8.91 5.77 5.08
C PHE A 144 -10.25 5.35 5.71
N LEU A 145 -10.92 4.32 5.16
CA LEU A 145 -12.17 3.81 5.71
C LEU A 145 -11.98 3.18 7.08
N GLY A 146 -10.85 2.50 7.33
CA GLY A 146 -10.51 1.96 8.66
C GLY A 146 -10.43 3.07 9.71
N THR A 147 -9.70 4.15 9.38
CA THR A 147 -9.61 5.35 10.21
C THR A 147 -10.96 6.00 10.43
N TRP A 148 -11.71 6.25 9.35
CA TRP A 148 -13.02 6.90 9.42
C TRP A 148 -14.03 6.09 10.24
N MET A 149 -14.13 4.79 10.01
CA MET A 149 -15.01 3.92 10.79
C MET A 149 -14.57 3.84 12.25
N GLY A 150 -13.27 3.81 12.53
CA GLY A 150 -12.75 3.92 13.89
C GLY A 150 -13.19 5.20 14.58
N THR A 151 -13.13 6.35 13.91
CA THR A 151 -13.54 7.64 14.49
C THR A 151 -15.02 7.68 14.87
N ILE A 152 -15.89 7.08 14.05
CA ILE A 152 -17.33 7.03 14.30
C ILE A 152 -17.64 6.09 15.47
N VAL A 153 -17.07 4.89 15.46
CA VAL A 153 -17.37 3.85 16.46
C VAL A 153 -16.85 4.24 17.84
N PHE A 154 -15.71 4.93 17.92
CA PHE A 154 -15.09 5.33 19.19
C PHE A 154 -15.38 6.80 19.57
N ALA A 155 -16.20 7.52 18.79
CA ALA A 155 -16.58 8.91 19.02
C ALA A 155 -15.38 9.85 19.25
N ILE A 156 -14.34 9.71 18.41
CA ILE A 156 -13.12 10.51 18.50
C ILE A 156 -13.17 11.65 17.49
N GLU A 157 -12.95 12.87 17.96
CA GLU A 157 -12.80 14.04 17.09
C GLU A 157 -11.38 14.07 16.50
N LEU A 158 -11.25 13.62 15.26
CA LEU A 158 -10.02 13.74 14.48
C LEU A 158 -10.25 14.63 13.25
N PRO A 159 -9.25 15.43 12.85
CA PRO A 159 -9.30 16.18 11.60
C PRO A 159 -9.20 15.22 10.41
N LEU A 160 -10.33 14.60 10.02
CA LEU A 160 -10.42 13.60 8.95
C LEU A 160 -9.79 14.07 7.63
N PHE A 161 -9.88 15.37 7.35
CA PHE A 161 -9.29 15.96 6.15
C PHE A 161 -7.76 15.85 6.11
N THR A 162 -7.10 15.92 7.26
CA THR A 162 -5.64 15.73 7.35
C THR A 162 -5.26 14.28 7.04
N TYR A 163 -6.04 13.31 7.53
CA TYR A 163 -5.80 11.88 7.26
C TYR A 163 -6.15 11.49 5.83
N PHE A 164 -7.15 12.14 5.23
CA PHE A 164 -7.42 12.02 3.81
C PHE A 164 -6.24 12.50 2.96
N LYS A 165 -5.65 13.66 3.28
CA LYS A 165 -4.43 14.16 2.64
C LYS A 165 -3.26 13.20 2.84
N ALA A 166 -3.09 12.65 4.05
CA ALA A 166 -2.04 11.68 4.33
C ALA A 166 -2.18 10.42 3.48
N SER A 167 -3.40 9.87 3.36
CA SER A 167 -3.69 8.75 2.46
C SER A 167 -3.39 9.11 1.00
N LEU A 168 -3.74 10.31 0.55
CA LEU A 168 -3.46 10.73 -0.83
C LEU A 168 -1.95 10.86 -1.11
N ILE A 169 -1.16 11.35 -0.15
CA ILE A 169 0.31 11.38 -0.25
C ILE A 169 0.86 9.94 -0.31
N GLY A 170 0.37 9.05 0.56
CA GLY A 170 0.73 7.63 0.54
C GLY A 170 0.42 6.98 -0.82
N TYR A 171 -0.76 7.24 -1.37
CA TYR A 171 -1.15 6.79 -2.70
C TYR A 171 -0.14 7.21 -3.78
N LEU A 172 0.24 8.50 -3.82
CA LEU A 172 1.23 9.00 -4.78
C LEU A 172 2.62 8.37 -4.59
N PHE A 173 3.02 8.13 -3.33
CA PHE A 173 4.28 7.47 -3.02
C PHE A 173 4.32 6.03 -3.57
N TYR A 174 3.30 5.21 -3.30
CA TYR A 174 3.24 3.84 -3.81
C TYR A 174 3.05 3.77 -5.33
N LEU A 175 2.41 4.76 -5.94
CA LEU A 175 2.37 4.89 -7.40
C LEU A 175 3.76 5.12 -8.00
N ASN A 176 4.57 6.00 -7.40
CA ASN A 176 5.93 6.22 -7.86
C ASN A 176 6.76 4.93 -7.77
N MET A 177 6.63 4.23 -6.66
CA MET A 177 7.24 2.92 -6.45
C MET A 177 6.79 1.88 -7.48
N ALA A 178 5.50 1.86 -7.85
CA ALA A 178 4.98 1.01 -8.93
C ALA A 178 5.61 1.34 -10.29
N ALA A 179 5.80 2.62 -10.60
CA ALA A 179 6.41 3.07 -11.84
C ALA A 179 7.88 2.63 -11.94
N ILE A 180 8.64 2.77 -10.86
CA ILE A 180 10.02 2.28 -10.75
C ILE A 180 10.08 0.76 -10.91
N ALA A 181 9.19 0.04 -10.22
CA ALA A 181 9.09 -1.42 -10.32
C ALA A 181 8.78 -1.90 -11.73
N MET A 182 7.89 -1.21 -12.45
CA MET A 182 7.57 -1.49 -13.84
C MET A 182 8.78 -1.23 -14.76
N ALA A 183 9.51 -0.13 -14.56
CA ALA A 183 10.69 0.18 -15.36
C ALA A 183 11.78 -0.89 -15.19
N ILE A 184 12.04 -1.32 -13.95
CA ILE A 184 13.01 -2.37 -13.65
C ILE A 184 12.54 -3.73 -14.17
N ALA A 185 11.25 -4.04 -14.06
CA ALA A 185 10.70 -5.29 -14.58
C ALA A 185 10.83 -5.41 -16.11
N CYS A 186 10.69 -4.30 -16.84
CA CYS A 186 10.93 -4.26 -18.28
C CYS A 186 12.40 -4.42 -18.66
N TRP A 187 13.33 -4.04 -17.77
CA TRP A 187 14.77 -4.21 -18.00
C TRP A 187 15.26 -5.62 -17.60
N SER A 188 14.67 -6.21 -16.57
CA SER A 188 15.11 -7.50 -16.02
C SER A 188 14.57 -8.69 -16.79
N ASN A 189 15.44 -9.67 -17.04
CA ASN A 189 15.06 -10.96 -17.65
C ASN A 189 14.69 -12.04 -16.62
N GLU A 190 14.96 -11.79 -15.33
CA GLU A 190 14.73 -12.74 -14.24
C GLU A 190 13.93 -12.07 -13.13
N LYS A 191 12.92 -12.77 -12.59
CA LYS A 191 12.10 -12.29 -11.48
C LYS A 191 12.93 -12.07 -10.21
N GLY A 192 13.86 -12.99 -9.94
CA GLY A 192 14.74 -12.92 -8.76
C GLY A 192 15.62 -11.66 -8.75
N LYS A 193 16.24 -11.35 -9.89
CA LYS A 193 17.06 -10.13 -10.07
C LYS A 193 16.25 -8.84 -9.96
N MET A 194 15.02 -8.84 -10.47
CA MET A 194 14.13 -7.69 -10.33
C MET A 194 13.80 -7.41 -8.86
N LEU A 195 13.45 -8.45 -8.10
CA LEU A 195 13.13 -8.30 -6.68
C LEU A 195 14.33 -7.83 -5.86
N SER A 196 15.54 -8.33 -6.13
CA SER A 196 16.74 -7.87 -5.41
C SER A 196 17.06 -6.41 -5.69
N TRP A 197 16.89 -5.94 -6.93
CA TRP A 197 17.10 -4.53 -7.28
C TRP A 197 16.05 -3.62 -6.63
N MET A 198 14.79 -4.05 -6.56
CA MET A 198 13.75 -3.30 -5.87
C MET A 198 14.05 -3.15 -4.38
N ILE A 199 14.46 -4.24 -3.72
CA ILE A 199 14.83 -4.21 -2.29
C ILE A 199 16.05 -3.31 -2.04
N ALA A 200 16.97 -3.19 -3.00
CA ALA A 200 18.13 -2.31 -2.86
C ALA A 200 17.81 -0.81 -3.02
N ILE A 201 16.68 -0.47 -3.66
CA ILE A 201 16.29 0.92 -3.97
C ILE A 201 15.32 1.48 -2.92
N ILE A 202 14.53 0.62 -2.28
CA ILE A 202 13.52 0.97 -1.27
C ILE A 202 14.17 1.07 0.11
#